data_AF-A0A554JY96-F1
#
_entry.id   AF-A0A554JY96-F1
#
_cell.length_a   1.000
_cell.length_b   1.000
_cell.length_c   1.000
_cell.angle_alpha   90.00
_cell.angle_beta   90.00
_cell.angle_gamma   90.00
#
_symmetry.space_group_name_H-M   'P 1'
#
loop_
_entity.id
_entity.type
_entity.pdbx_description
1 polymer ?
#
loop_
_entity_poly.entity_id
_entity_poly.type
_entity_poly.pdbx_seq_one_letter_code
_entity_poly.pdbx_strand_id
1 'polypeptide(L)'
;MAKKQLKSRVFPAQRNPDIFRFIDFFVHAGEKILGVKPAVIRGKDGRLVSYALKRLPVAKLETLAVWFLAHKKNLKPLVGTMLSSRVLDELTREMNKSSFWKEIDQLMDTYYPRSPMPKMWQPFTHADITNMKEAIAKHMRNI
;
A
#
# COMPACT_ATOMS: atom_id res chain seq x y z
N MET A 1 -2.70 2.56 54.02
CA MET A 1 -2.20 2.04 52.72
C MET A 1 -3.37 1.59 51.88
N ALA A 2 -3.58 2.15 50.69
CA ALA A 2 -4.37 1.53 49.60
C ALA A 2 -4.17 2.34 48.31
N LYS A 3 -3.22 1.93 47.47
CA LYS A 3 -3.06 2.48 46.11
C LYS A 3 -4.11 1.84 45.20
N LYS A 4 -5.19 2.57 44.90
CA LYS A 4 -6.16 2.21 43.85
C LYS A 4 -5.44 2.31 42.50
N GLN A 5 -5.11 1.16 41.90
CA GLN A 5 -4.63 1.10 40.52
C GLN A 5 -5.77 1.50 39.57
N LEU A 6 -5.60 2.63 38.88
CA LEU A 6 -6.43 2.95 37.73
C LEU A 6 -6.13 1.93 36.62
N LYS A 7 -7.04 0.98 36.42
CA LYS A 7 -7.09 0.16 35.21
C LYS A 7 -7.25 1.10 34.02
N SER A 8 -6.18 1.27 33.24
CA SER A 8 -6.21 1.90 31.94
C SER A 8 -7.27 1.21 31.09
N ARG A 9 -8.35 1.93 30.77
CA ARG A 9 -9.32 1.50 29.76
C ARG A 9 -8.57 1.43 28.43
N VAL A 10 -8.30 0.21 27.97
CA VAL A 10 -7.81 -0.03 26.61
C VAL A 10 -8.98 0.33 25.69
N PHE A 11 -8.98 1.56 25.17
CA PHE A 11 -9.88 1.93 24.10
C PHE A 11 -9.63 0.96 22.93
N PRO A 12 -10.68 0.32 22.36
CA PRO A 12 -10.47 -0.50 21.17
C PRO A 12 -9.83 0.40 20.11
N ALA A 13 -8.66 0.00 19.61
CA ALA A 13 -7.93 0.74 18.61
C ALA A 13 -8.88 1.09 17.48
N GLN A 14 -9.07 2.40 17.26
CA GLN A 14 -9.93 2.94 16.21
C GLN A 14 -9.51 2.28 14.89
N ARG A 15 -10.36 1.39 14.37
CA ARG A 15 -10.09 0.66 13.14
C ARG A 15 -10.06 1.69 12.03
N ASN A 16 -8.87 2.04 11.54
CA ASN A 16 -8.74 2.98 10.44
C ASN A 16 -9.42 2.37 9.20
N PRO A 17 -10.56 2.93 8.72
CA PRO A 17 -11.31 2.37 7.60
C PRO A 17 -10.48 2.32 6.32
N ASP A 18 -9.49 3.20 6.18
CA ASP A 18 -8.58 3.26 5.04
C ASP A 18 -7.70 2.01 4.92
N ILE A 19 -7.36 1.36 6.03
CA ILE A 19 -6.59 0.10 6.01
C ILE A 19 -7.41 -0.98 5.33
N PHE A 20 -8.69 -1.10 5.72
CA PHE A 20 -9.58 -2.10 5.13
C PHE A 20 -9.84 -1.78 3.67
N ARG A 21 -10.13 -0.51 3.34
CA ARG A 21 -10.32 -0.08 1.95
C ARG A 21 -9.13 -0.46 1.06
N PHE A 22 -7.91 -0.15 1.51
CA PHE A 22 -6.72 -0.47 0.74
C PHE A 22 -6.49 -1.98 0.60
N ILE A 23 -6.64 -2.75 1.68
CA ILE A 23 -6.47 -4.21 1.61
C ILE A 23 -7.48 -4.82 0.64
N ASP A 24 -8.74 -4.37 0.70
CA ASP A 24 -9.78 -4.85 -0.20
C ASP A 24 -9.43 -4.49 -1.64
N PHE A 25 -9.03 -3.24 -1.90
CA PHE A 25 -8.54 -2.82 -3.21
C PHE A 25 -7.39 -3.70 -3.71
N PHE A 26 -6.37 -3.94 -2.88
CA PHE A 26 -5.20 -4.74 -3.25
C PHE A 26 -5.58 -6.16 -3.65
N VAL A 27 -6.53 -6.77 -2.93
CA VAL A 27 -7.03 -8.11 -3.21
C VAL A 27 -7.78 -8.15 -4.55
N HIS A 28 -8.72 -7.22 -4.75
CA HIS A 28 -9.49 -7.11 -5.99
C HIS A 28 -8.59 -6.79 -7.19
N ALA A 29 -7.59 -5.92 -6.99
CA ALA A 29 -6.59 -5.59 -8.00
C ALA A 29 -5.77 -6.82 -8.40
N GLY A 30 -5.30 -7.60 -7.42
CA GLY A 30 -4.53 -8.80 -7.70
C GLY A 30 -5.35 -9.85 -8.44
N GLU A 31 -6.60 -10.05 -8.05
CA GLU A 31 -7.51 -10.96 -8.75
C GLU A 31 -7.74 -10.51 -10.19
N LYS A 32 -7.92 -9.20 -10.43
CA LYS A 32 -8.16 -8.66 -11.77
C LYS A 32 -6.93 -8.65 -12.67
N ILE A 33 -5.75 -8.36 -12.13
CA ILE A 33 -4.51 -8.18 -12.91
C ILE A 33 -3.76 -9.50 -13.07
N LEU A 34 -3.69 -10.32 -12.02
CA LEU A 34 -2.92 -11.57 -12.01
C LEU A 34 -3.80 -12.80 -12.20
N GLY A 35 -5.14 -12.67 -12.12
CA GLY A 35 -6.06 -13.81 -12.12
C GLY A 35 -6.00 -14.64 -10.84
N VAL A 36 -5.28 -14.18 -9.81
CA VAL A 36 -5.12 -14.89 -8.54
C VAL A 36 -5.36 -13.94 -7.37
N LYS A 37 -6.06 -14.44 -6.35
CA LYS A 37 -6.34 -13.66 -5.15
C LYS A 37 -5.09 -13.54 -4.28
N PRO A 38 -4.57 -12.33 -4.02
CA PRO A 38 -3.45 -12.11 -3.11
C PRO A 38 -3.73 -12.67 -1.71
N ALA A 39 -2.73 -13.31 -1.11
CA ALA A 39 -2.81 -13.74 0.28
C ALA A 39 -2.61 -12.54 1.22
N VAL A 40 -3.55 -12.34 2.14
CA VAL A 40 -3.47 -11.28 3.16
C VAL A 40 -3.31 -11.90 4.54
N ILE A 41 -2.21 -11.60 5.21
CA ILE A 41 -1.92 -12.03 6.57
C ILE A 41 -2.52 -11.00 7.54
N ARG A 42 -3.66 -11.36 8.13
CA ARG A 42 -4.37 -10.51 9.08
C ARG A 42 -3.44 -10.07 10.22
N GLY A 43 -3.54 -8.79 10.59
CA GLY A 43 -2.73 -8.19 11.66
C GLY A 43 -1.30 -7.80 11.23
N LYS A 44 -0.60 -8.63 10.45
CA LYS A 44 0.72 -8.28 9.89
C LYS A 44 0.57 -7.25 8.77
N ASP A 45 -0.20 -7.58 7.74
CA ASP A 45 -0.39 -6.67 6.60
C ASP A 45 -1.19 -5.44 7.02
N GLY A 46 -2.17 -5.59 7.92
CA GLY A 46 -2.89 -4.44 8.48
C GLY A 46 -1.98 -3.43 9.20
N ARG A 47 -0.94 -3.91 9.91
CA ARG A 47 0.08 -3.03 10.50
C ARG A 47 0.93 -2.35 9.42
N LEU A 48 1.42 -3.10 8.44
CA LEU A 48 2.22 -2.55 7.34
C LEU A 48 1.46 -1.46 6.56
N VAL A 49 0.20 -1.73 6.22
CA VAL A 49 -0.69 -0.76 5.56
C VAL A 49 -0.90 0.46 6.46
N SER A 50 -1.14 0.27 7.76
CA SER A 50 -1.25 1.39 8.71
C SER A 50 -0.01 2.30 8.69
N TYR A 51 1.20 1.72 8.63
CA TYR A 51 2.43 2.50 8.54
C TYR A 51 2.56 3.23 7.21
N ALA A 52 2.24 2.56 6.09
CA ALA A 52 2.26 3.19 4.78
C ALA A 52 1.26 4.36 4.69
N LEU A 53 0.05 4.19 5.23
CA LEU A 53 -1.01 5.19 5.20
C LEU A 53 -0.73 6.43 6.06
N LYS A 54 0.18 6.35 7.03
CA LYS A 54 0.67 7.54 7.76
C LYS A 54 1.52 8.47 6.90
N ARG A 55 2.00 7.98 5.75
CA ARG A 55 2.92 8.71 4.85
C ARG A 55 2.30 8.99 3.50
N LEU A 56 1.50 8.05 3.01
CA LEU A 56 0.83 8.15 1.72
C LEU A 56 -0.68 8.07 1.90
N PRO A 57 -1.44 8.99 1.29
CA PRO A 57 -2.87 8.81 1.10
C PRO A 57 -3.14 7.47 0.40
N VAL A 58 -4.27 6.85 0.74
CA VAL A 58 -4.69 5.56 0.15
C VAL A 58 -4.64 5.59 -1.37
N ALA A 59 -5.08 6.67 -1.99
CA ALA A 59 -5.03 6.90 -3.44
C ALA A 59 -3.64 6.63 -4.06
N LYS A 60 -2.58 7.13 -3.41
CA LYS A 60 -1.20 6.92 -3.86
C LYS A 60 -0.75 5.47 -3.63
N LEU A 61 -1.23 4.85 -2.55
CA LEU A 61 -0.94 3.45 -2.23
C LEU A 61 -1.64 2.49 -3.21
N GLU A 62 -2.84 2.84 -3.66
CA GLU A 62 -3.57 2.12 -4.72
C GLU A 62 -2.82 2.17 -6.06
N THR A 63 -2.32 3.36 -6.44
CA THR A 63 -1.45 3.49 -7.63
C THR A 63 -0.22 2.57 -7.53
N LEU A 64 0.43 2.54 -6.36
CA LEU A 64 1.58 1.66 -6.11
C LEU A 64 1.20 0.18 -6.26
N ALA A 65 0.04 -0.22 -5.73
CA ALA A 65 -0.45 -1.58 -5.83
C ALA A 65 -0.67 -2.00 -7.29
N VAL A 66 -1.29 -1.15 -8.11
CA VAL A 66 -1.51 -1.46 -9.53
C VAL A 66 -0.19 -1.61 -10.27
N TRP A 67 0.76 -0.67 -10.08
CA TRP A 67 2.08 -0.78 -10.68
C TRP A 67 2.77 -2.10 -10.29
N PHE A 68 2.79 -2.42 -8.99
CA PHE A 68 3.42 -3.62 -8.46
C PHE A 68 2.81 -4.89 -9.05
N LEU A 69 1.48 -5.00 -9.03
CA LEU A 69 0.78 -6.18 -9.53
C LEU A 69 0.94 -6.34 -11.06
N ALA A 70 0.97 -5.24 -11.81
CA ALA A 70 1.15 -5.27 -13.25
C ALA A 70 2.58 -5.62 -13.67
N HIS A 71 3.59 -5.11 -12.96
CA HIS A 71 5.00 -5.22 -13.38
C HIS A 71 5.79 -6.31 -12.67
N LYS A 72 5.41 -6.67 -11.44
CA LYS A 72 6.14 -7.62 -10.60
C LYS A 72 5.42 -8.96 -10.52
N LYS A 73 4.94 -9.45 -11.67
CA LYS A 73 4.22 -10.74 -11.81
C LYS A 73 5.01 -11.95 -11.31
N ASN A 74 6.34 -11.87 -11.32
CA ASN A 74 7.23 -12.92 -10.82
C ASN A 74 7.40 -12.93 -9.29
N LEU A 75 6.94 -11.88 -8.60
CA LEU A 75 7.00 -11.79 -7.15
C LEU A 75 5.67 -12.26 -6.54
N LYS A 76 5.74 -12.74 -5.30
CA LYS A 76 4.52 -13.07 -4.55
C LYS A 76 3.70 -11.80 -4.34
N PRO A 77 2.39 -11.79 -4.67
CA PRO A 77 1.53 -10.62 -4.51
C PRO A 77 1.18 -10.42 -3.03
N LEU A 78 2.14 -9.96 -2.24
CA LEU A 78 1.97 -9.68 -0.81
C LEU A 78 2.20 -8.19 -0.57
N VAL A 79 1.44 -7.59 0.35
CA VAL A 79 1.62 -6.19 0.73
C VAL A 79 3.05 -5.93 1.24
N GLY A 80 3.60 -6.82 2.06
CA GLY A 80 4.98 -6.71 2.51
C GLY A 80 6.02 -6.77 1.38
N THR A 81 5.76 -7.53 0.32
CA THR A 81 6.64 -7.60 -0.85
C THR A 81 6.57 -6.32 -1.67
N MET A 82 5.36 -5.79 -1.91
CA MET A 82 5.14 -4.50 -2.55
C MET A 82 5.88 -3.36 -1.83
N LEU A 83 5.85 -3.37 -0.50
CA LEU A 83 6.48 -2.36 0.34
C LEU A 83 7.97 -2.64 0.64
N SER A 84 8.55 -3.69 0.08
CA SER A 84 9.96 -4.00 0.30
C SER A 84 10.87 -2.94 -0.30
N SER A 85 12.03 -2.71 0.34
CA SER A 85 13.01 -1.71 -0.13
C SER A 85 13.38 -1.90 -1.60
N ARG A 86 13.60 -3.15 -2.01
CA ARG A 86 13.94 -3.50 -3.40
C ARG A 86 12.86 -3.08 -4.39
N VAL A 87 11.59 -3.37 -4.10
CA VAL A 87 10.48 -2.99 -4.99
C VAL A 87 10.33 -1.47 -5.06
N LEU A 88 10.48 -0.78 -3.92
CA LEU A 88 10.42 0.68 -3.88
C LEU A 88 11.63 1.35 -4.57
N ASP A 89 12.81 0.73 -4.53
CA ASP A 89 13.98 1.16 -5.29
C ASP A 89 13.78 1.02 -6.80
N GLU A 90 13.24 -0.12 -7.24
CA GLU A 90 12.91 -0.34 -8.64
C GLU A 90 11.84 0.65 -9.11
N LEU A 91 10.81 0.91 -8.30
CA LEU A 91 9.80 1.93 -8.57
C LEU A 91 10.44 3.32 -8.76
N THR A 92 11.35 3.72 -7.87
CA THR A 92 12.02 5.02 -7.94
C THR A 92 12.82 5.15 -9.25
N ARG A 93 13.42 4.07 -9.73
CA ARG A 93 14.12 4.05 -11.02
C ARG A 93 13.16 4.15 -12.20
N GLU A 94 12.05 3.42 -12.15
CA GLU A 94 11.01 3.47 -13.19
C GLU A 94 10.37 4.85 -13.30
N MET A 95 10.14 5.54 -12.17
CA MET A 95 9.60 6.91 -12.14
C MET A 95 10.46 7.93 -12.90
N ASN A 96 11.76 7.68 -13.08
CA ASN A 96 12.64 8.55 -13.85
C ASN A 96 12.40 8.45 -15.37
N LYS A 97 11.65 7.44 -15.83
CA LYS A 97 11.30 7.30 -17.24
C LYS A 97 10.17 8.26 -17.59
N SER A 98 10.32 8.97 -18.70
CA SER A 98 9.28 9.90 -19.20
C SER A 98 7.95 9.22 -19.50
N SER A 99 7.96 7.92 -19.81
CA SER A 99 6.77 7.12 -20.10
C SER A 99 6.03 6.59 -18.87
N PHE A 100 6.63 6.67 -17.68
CA PHE A 100 6.13 5.98 -16.48
C PHE A 100 4.69 6.36 -16.15
N TRP A 101 4.40 7.67 -16.04
CA TRP A 101 3.05 8.12 -15.68
C TRP A 101 2.01 7.80 -16.75
N LYS A 102 2.42 7.81 -18.04
CA LYS A 102 1.55 7.41 -19.14
C LYS A 102 1.19 5.92 -19.06
N GLU A 103 2.14 5.08 -18.68
CA GLU A 103 1.91 3.65 -18.49
C GLU A 103 1.00 3.38 -17.28
N ILE A 104 1.20 4.10 -16.17
CA ILE A 104 0.29 4.04 -15.02
C ILE A 104 -1.13 4.42 -15.43
N ASP A 105 -1.31 5.53 -16.15
CA ASP A 105 -2.63 5.97 -16.63
C ASP A 105 -3.28 4.88 -17.50
N GLN A 106 -2.52 4.25 -18.41
CA GLN A 106 -3.01 3.15 -19.24
C GLN A 106 -3.41 1.92 -18.42
N LEU A 107 -2.61 1.53 -17.42
CA LEU A 107 -2.94 0.43 -16.53
C LEU A 107 -4.21 0.71 -15.72
N MET A 108 -4.34 1.93 -15.20
CA MET A 108 -5.54 2.34 -14.47
C MET A 108 -6.76 2.37 -15.39
N ASP A 109 -6.66 2.87 -16.62
CA ASP A 109 -7.76 2.85 -17.57
C ASP A 109 -8.14 1.43 -17.99
N THR A 110 -7.16 0.53 -18.12
CA THR A 110 -7.40 -0.88 -18.50
C THR A 110 -8.12 -1.65 -17.39
N TYR A 111 -7.64 -1.53 -16.16
CA TYR A 111 -8.15 -2.31 -15.03
C TYR A 111 -9.24 -1.61 -14.22
N TYR A 112 -9.36 -0.29 -14.34
CA TYR A 112 -10.36 0.51 -13.62
C TYR A 112 -10.95 1.60 -14.54
N PRO A 113 -11.52 1.23 -15.71
CA PRO A 113 -12.09 2.19 -16.64
C PRO A 113 -13.19 3.00 -15.95
N ARG A 114 -12.99 4.31 -15.87
CA ARG A 114 -13.88 5.38 -15.36
C ARG A 114 -15.17 4.88 -14.71
N SER A 115 -15.06 4.43 -13.47
CA SER A 115 -16.19 4.40 -12.54
C SER A 115 -16.59 5.86 -12.22
N PRO A 116 -17.87 6.18 -11.94
CA PRO A 116 -18.30 7.52 -11.52
C PRO A 116 -17.67 8.01 -10.20
N MET A 117 -16.82 7.20 -9.57
CA MET A 117 -16.02 7.60 -8.42
C MET A 117 -14.92 8.60 -8.85
N PRO A 118 -14.73 9.71 -8.13
CA PRO A 118 -13.71 10.71 -8.43
C PRO A 118 -12.33 10.05 -8.50
N LYS A 119 -11.44 10.54 -9.39
CA LYS A 119 -10.04 10.05 -9.60
C LYS A 119 -9.46 9.48 -8.31
N MET A 120 -9.57 8.16 -8.13
CA MET A 120 -9.14 7.49 -6.91
C MET A 120 -7.63 7.38 -6.85
N TRP A 121 -6.96 7.41 -8.00
CA TRP A 121 -5.51 7.40 -8.08
C TRP A 121 -4.92 8.81 -7.97
N GLN A 122 -3.70 8.88 -7.44
CA GLN A 122 -2.90 10.10 -7.44
C GLN A 122 -1.44 9.75 -7.77
N PRO A 123 -0.72 10.62 -8.51
CA PRO A 123 0.71 10.47 -8.67
C PRO A 123 1.42 10.66 -7.32
N PHE A 124 2.43 9.84 -7.06
CA PHE A 124 3.35 9.99 -5.93
C PHE A 124 4.69 10.58 -6.39
N THR A 125 5.36 11.31 -5.50
CA THR A 125 6.65 11.98 -5.75
C THR A 125 7.83 11.10 -5.32
N HIS A 126 9.06 11.45 -5.71
CA HIS A 126 10.25 10.76 -5.18
C HIS A 126 10.36 10.88 -3.65
N ALA A 127 10.01 12.05 -3.10
CA ALA A 127 10.02 12.29 -1.65
C ALA A 127 9.03 11.36 -0.92
N ASP A 128 7.85 11.13 -1.51
CA ASP A 128 6.86 10.20 -0.98
C ASP A 128 7.44 8.78 -0.83
N ILE A 129 8.13 8.29 -1.86
CA ILE A 129 8.73 6.94 -1.86
C ILE A 129 9.89 6.85 -0.87
N THR A 130 10.79 7.83 -0.83
CA THR A 130 11.92 7.86 0.11
C THR A 130 11.43 7.83 1.56
N ASN A 131 10.46 8.68 1.92
CA ASN A 131 9.89 8.72 3.27
C ASN A 131 9.21 7.39 3.65
N MET A 132 8.54 6.74 2.71
CA MET A 132 7.93 5.43 2.91
C MET A 132 8.99 4.34 3.11
N LYS A 133 10.06 4.32 2.30
CA LYS A 133 11.16 3.36 2.43
C LYS A 133 11.78 3.40 3.82
N GLU A 134 12.10 4.59 4.33
CA GLU A 134 12.68 4.76 5.66
C GLU A 134 11.74 4.27 6.77
N ALA A 135 10.45 4.60 6.67
CA ALA A 135 9.45 4.21 7.66
C ALA A 135 9.25 2.69 7.71
N ILE A 136 9.15 2.05 6.54
CA ILE A 136 8.98 0.60 6.43
C ILE A 136 10.26 -0.13 6.88
N ALA A 137 11.44 0.35 6.47
CA ALA A 137 12.71 -0.22 6.90
C ALA A 137 12.88 -0.14 8.42
N LYS A 138 12.52 0.99 9.04
CA LYS A 138 12.52 1.13 10.50
C LYS A 138 11.55 0.15 11.17
N HIS A 139 10.37 -0.04 10.59
CA HIS A 139 9.41 -1.01 11.14
C HIS A 139 9.94 -2.44 11.02
N MET A 140 10.42 -2.85 9.85
CA MET A 140 10.94 -4.21 9.60
C MET A 140 12.18 -4.56 10.45
N ARG A 141 12.98 -3.58 10.89
CA ARG A 141 14.11 -3.80 11.81
C ARG A 141 13.68 -4.06 13.27
N ASN A 142 12.45 -3.72 13.63
CA ASN A 142 11.92 -3.82 15.00
C ASN A 142 10.92 -4.98 15.17
N ILE A 143 10.80 -5.85 14.17
CA ILE A 143 9.96 -7.07 14.16
C ILE A 143 10.90 -8.25 14.04
#